data_AF-A0A0F4YGC5-F1
#
_entry.id   AF-A0A0F4YGC5-F1
#
_cell.length_a   1.000
_cell.length_b   1.000
_cell.length_c   1.000
_cell.angle_alpha   90.00
_cell.angle_beta   90.00
_cell.angle_gamma   90.00
#
_symmetry.space_group_name_H-M   'P 1'
#
loop_
_entity.id
_entity.type
_entity.pdbx_description
1 polymer ?
#
loop_
_entity_poly.entity_id
_entity_poly.type
_entity_poly.pdbx_seq_one_letter_code
_entity_poly.pdbx_strand_id
1 'polypeptide(L)'
;MVLLKSRCDPADRKALIAVTLSTSPSTLSLSPAASPFHLIIHLRAIESVHPERPITICVSHTVFGHAKGVDTPARGAFGAGLVSTSDPSWTISLGYFMVHDARDENSDSPNLRDRGLEFLTIPAHGEEVVVVHDMPLSRLFKYSSLKKEDLLRGETFKVRMHDGFVGTMWWCWGDVDGNLKEKKLHAWQRGMNLGNAEKPSEEEVEKEGWVLGEDPAELEFIDQSGWVEVEVTE
;
A
#
# COMPACT_ATOMS: atom_id res chain seq x y z
N MET A 1 -0.51 10.03 6.48
CA MET A 1 -0.94 9.02 7.46
C MET A 1 0.22 8.10 7.72
N VAL A 2 0.49 7.75 8.97
CA VAL A 2 1.48 6.73 9.34
C VAL A 2 0.71 5.66 10.09
N LEU A 3 0.78 4.42 9.63
CA LEU A 3 0.16 3.26 10.27
C LEU A 3 0.85 3.01 11.60
N LEU A 4 0.08 3.01 12.67
CA LEU A 4 0.54 2.54 13.97
C LEU A 4 0.40 1.02 13.99
N LYS A 5 1.54 0.32 13.89
CA LYS A 5 1.56 -1.14 13.97
C LYS A 5 1.43 -1.57 15.44
N SER A 6 0.23 -1.99 15.82
CA SER A 6 0.01 -2.65 17.10
C SER A 6 0.75 -3.99 17.11
N ARG A 7 1.44 -4.30 18.22
CA ARG A 7 2.10 -5.59 18.39
C ARG A 7 1.03 -6.63 18.71
N CYS A 8 0.90 -7.63 17.85
CA CYS A 8 0.11 -8.84 18.11
C CYS A 8 1.03 -9.91 18.70
N ASP A 9 0.52 -10.73 19.62
CA ASP A 9 1.23 -11.96 20.01
C ASP A 9 1.32 -12.85 18.76
N PRO A 10 2.50 -13.41 18.42
CA PRO A 10 2.62 -14.35 17.31
C PRO A 10 1.58 -15.49 17.34
N ALA A 11 1.09 -15.88 18.52
CA ALA A 11 0.03 -16.89 18.67
C ALA A 11 -1.35 -16.44 18.18
N ASP A 12 -1.63 -15.14 18.20
CA ASP A 12 -2.91 -14.55 17.78
C ASP A 12 -2.90 -14.10 16.31
N ARG A 13 -1.75 -14.20 15.63
CA ARG A 13 -1.60 -13.87 14.21
C ARG A 13 -2.46 -14.79 13.34
N LYS A 14 -3.29 -14.18 12.49
CA LYS A 14 -4.15 -14.91 11.54
C LYS A 14 -3.52 -15.12 10.18
N ALA A 15 -2.72 -14.16 9.72
CA ALA A 15 -2.01 -14.28 8.45
C ALA A 15 -0.74 -13.42 8.43
N LEU A 16 0.19 -13.86 7.59
CA LEU A 16 1.47 -13.20 7.35
C LEU A 16 1.61 -12.92 5.85
N ILE A 17 1.74 -11.65 5.51
CA ILE A 17 1.88 -11.16 4.14
C ILE A 17 3.34 -10.80 3.89
N ALA A 18 3.95 -11.46 2.91
CA ALA A 18 5.23 -11.03 2.37
C ALA A 18 5.01 -9.88 1.40
N VAL A 19 5.79 -8.82 1.58
CA VAL A 19 5.79 -7.64 0.72
C VAL A 19 7.18 -7.45 0.12
N THR A 20 7.28 -7.34 -1.19
CA THR A 20 8.55 -7.13 -1.89
C THR A 20 8.43 -5.90 -2.79
N LEU A 21 9.37 -4.97 -2.67
CA LEU A 21 9.56 -3.91 -3.65
C LEU A 21 10.52 -4.39 -4.74
N SER A 22 10.20 -4.06 -5.99
CA SER A 22 11.09 -4.18 -7.14
C SER A 22 10.91 -2.96 -8.05
N THR A 23 11.76 -2.83 -9.07
CA THR A 23 11.61 -1.78 -10.08
C THR A 23 11.60 -2.38 -11.47
N SER A 24 10.87 -1.73 -12.39
CA SER A 24 10.90 -2.08 -13.80
C SER A 24 10.99 -0.81 -14.64
N PRO A 25 12.01 -0.66 -15.49
CA PRO A 25 13.24 -1.46 -15.51
C PRO A 25 14.03 -1.38 -14.19
N SER A 26 15.04 -2.26 -14.02
CA SER A 26 15.99 -2.19 -12.89
C SER A 26 16.96 -1.00 -12.98
N THR A 27 16.91 -0.25 -14.08
CA THR A 27 17.71 0.93 -14.33
C THR A 27 16.80 2.14 -14.54
N LEU A 28 17.31 3.32 -14.21
CA LEU A 28 16.67 4.60 -14.50
C LEU A 28 17.29 5.20 -15.76
N SER A 29 16.63 5.02 -16.91
CA SER A 29 17.08 5.65 -18.15
C SER A 29 16.66 7.11 -18.21
N LEU A 30 17.61 7.97 -18.57
CA LEU A 30 17.38 9.40 -18.76
C LEU A 30 16.88 9.72 -20.18
N SER A 31 16.88 8.78 -21.11
CA SER A 31 16.43 9.03 -22.49
C SER A 31 14.95 9.44 -22.55
N PRO A 32 14.58 10.46 -23.34
CA PRO A 32 13.16 10.78 -23.59
C PRO A 32 12.38 9.64 -24.26
N ALA A 33 13.07 8.72 -24.91
CA ALA A 33 12.49 7.55 -25.59
C ALA A 33 12.47 6.28 -24.72
N ALA A 34 12.91 6.39 -23.45
CA ALA A 34 12.96 5.26 -22.53
C ALA A 34 11.55 4.75 -22.16
N SER A 35 11.47 3.47 -21.81
CA SER A 35 10.27 2.94 -21.16
C SER A 35 10.05 3.63 -19.81
N PRO A 36 8.80 3.82 -19.37
CA PRO A 36 8.52 4.38 -18.06
C PRO A 36 9.20 3.55 -16.95
N PHE A 37 9.75 4.25 -15.96
CA PHE A 37 10.22 3.62 -14.73
C PHE A 37 9.03 3.35 -13.82
N HIS A 38 9.02 2.20 -13.15
CA HIS A 38 7.95 1.77 -12.27
C HIS A 38 8.53 1.28 -10.94
N LEU A 39 7.85 1.63 -9.85
CA LEU A 39 8.03 0.97 -8.56
C LEU A 39 6.94 -0.10 -8.43
N ILE A 40 7.33 -1.36 -8.30
CA ILE A 40 6.42 -2.49 -8.32
C ILE A 40 6.42 -3.14 -6.94
N ILE A 41 5.25 -3.26 -6.34
CA ILE A 41 5.06 -3.87 -5.03
C ILE A 41 4.30 -5.16 -5.21
N HIS A 42 4.88 -6.21 -4.66
CA HIS A 42 4.41 -7.57 -4.71
C HIS A 42 3.88 -7.96 -3.35
N LEU A 43 2.66 -8.49 -3.28
CA LEU A 43 2.07 -9.01 -2.05
C LEU A 43 1.68 -10.47 -2.23
N ARG A 44 2.04 -11.32 -1.26
CA ARG A 44 1.59 -12.72 -1.20
C ARG A 44 1.38 -13.16 0.25
N ALA A 45 0.38 -13.99 0.48
CA ALA A 45 0.19 -14.63 1.78
C ALA A 45 1.20 -15.79 1.93
N ILE A 46 2.08 -15.72 2.93
CA ILE A 46 3.07 -16.78 3.22
C ILE A 46 2.64 -17.68 4.39
N GLU A 47 1.80 -17.16 5.29
CA GLU A 47 1.14 -17.94 6.33
C GLU A 47 -0.31 -17.48 6.46
N SER A 48 -1.23 -18.41 6.70
CA SER A 48 -2.65 -18.12 6.92
C SER A 48 -3.30 -19.26 7.68
N VAL A 49 -4.16 -18.94 8.65
CA VAL A 49 -5.03 -19.92 9.31
C VAL A 49 -6.10 -20.49 8.36
N HIS A 50 -6.31 -19.82 7.21
CA HIS A 50 -7.20 -20.24 6.13
C HIS A 50 -6.47 -20.16 4.78
N PRO A 51 -5.58 -21.13 4.47
CA PRO A 51 -4.71 -21.05 3.28
C PRO A 51 -5.46 -21.08 1.95
N GLU A 52 -6.68 -21.61 1.95
CA GLU A 52 -7.60 -21.70 0.80
C GLU A 52 -8.42 -20.42 0.59
N ARG A 53 -8.33 -19.45 1.51
CA ARG A 53 -9.16 -18.23 1.45
C ARG A 53 -8.30 -17.02 1.08
N PRO A 54 -8.72 -16.25 0.08
CA PRO A 54 -8.09 -14.97 -0.20
C PRO A 54 -8.31 -13.98 0.95
N ILE A 55 -7.46 -12.96 1.00
CA ILE A 55 -7.47 -11.89 2.01
C ILE A 55 -7.76 -10.58 1.29
N THR A 56 -8.83 -9.89 1.66
CA THR A 56 -9.09 -8.53 1.16
C THR A 56 -8.61 -7.51 2.18
N ILE A 57 -7.82 -6.53 1.75
CA ILE A 57 -7.32 -5.42 2.57
C ILE A 57 -7.79 -4.07 2.03
N CYS A 58 -8.03 -3.10 2.91
CA CYS A 58 -8.19 -1.71 2.53
C CYS A 58 -6.82 -1.09 2.22
N VAL A 59 -6.61 -0.65 0.99
CA VAL A 59 -5.32 -0.10 0.53
C VAL A 59 -5.29 1.43 0.51
N SER A 60 -6.43 2.08 0.75
CA SER A 60 -6.48 3.55 0.84
C SER A 60 -5.46 4.08 1.84
N HIS A 61 -4.68 5.05 1.37
CA HIS A 61 -3.63 5.73 2.12
C HIS A 61 -2.44 4.85 2.58
N THR A 62 -2.32 3.63 2.06
CA THR A 62 -1.15 2.76 2.23
C THR A 62 -0.25 2.86 1.01
N VAL A 63 0.93 2.22 1.03
CA VAL A 63 1.80 2.09 -0.16
C VAL A 63 1.15 1.24 -1.27
N PHE A 64 0.08 0.49 -0.97
CA PHE A 64 -0.58 -0.43 -1.89
C PHE A 64 -1.73 0.21 -2.69
N GLY A 65 -2.11 1.45 -2.37
CA GLY A 65 -3.26 2.12 -2.97
C GLY A 65 -2.90 3.21 -3.99
N HIS A 66 -3.84 3.49 -4.89
CA HIS A 66 -3.77 4.55 -5.90
C HIS A 66 -4.81 5.62 -5.55
N ALA A 67 -4.68 6.22 -4.36
CA ALA A 67 -5.69 7.11 -3.81
C ALA A 67 -6.20 8.11 -4.85
N LYS A 68 -7.52 8.12 -5.08
CA LYS A 68 -8.18 9.01 -6.04
C LYS A 68 -7.68 10.46 -5.91
N GLY A 69 -6.95 10.91 -6.92
CA GLY A 69 -6.42 12.28 -7.00
C GLY A 69 -5.20 12.58 -6.12
N VAL A 70 -4.69 11.59 -5.36
CA VAL A 70 -3.53 11.76 -4.49
C VAL A 70 -2.46 10.74 -4.82
N ASP A 71 -1.34 11.25 -5.30
CA ASP A 71 -0.11 10.55 -5.58
C ASP A 71 0.51 9.94 -4.32
N THR A 72 0.19 8.66 -4.05
CA THR A 72 0.66 7.87 -2.90
C THR A 72 2.17 8.00 -2.66
N PRO A 73 3.05 7.80 -3.66
CA PRO A 73 4.48 8.01 -3.51
C PRO A 73 4.85 9.38 -2.93
N ALA A 74 4.18 10.46 -3.35
CA ALA A 74 4.47 11.80 -2.85
C ALA A 74 3.97 12.12 -1.44
N ARG A 75 3.22 11.19 -0.84
CA ARG A 75 2.91 11.23 0.60
C ARG A 75 4.05 10.72 1.46
N GLY A 76 5.16 10.29 0.87
CA GLY A 76 6.31 9.71 1.58
C GLY A 76 6.24 8.19 1.73
N ALA A 77 5.45 7.50 0.90
CA ALA A 77 5.30 6.04 0.96
C ALA A 77 6.62 5.28 0.67
N PHE A 78 7.60 5.96 0.06
CA PHE A 78 8.95 5.48 -0.20
C PHE A 78 10.03 6.28 0.57
N GLY A 79 9.65 6.84 1.72
CA GLY A 79 10.54 7.57 2.61
C GLY A 79 11.07 8.85 1.96
N ALA A 80 12.40 8.99 1.90
CA ALA A 80 13.05 10.15 1.29
C ALA A 80 12.99 10.14 -0.26
N GLY A 81 12.59 9.02 -0.88
CA GLY A 81 12.65 8.81 -2.32
C GLY A 81 13.85 7.93 -2.72
N LEU A 82 14.45 8.22 -3.87
CA LEU A 82 15.65 7.52 -4.33
C LEU A 82 16.88 8.21 -3.73
N VAL A 83 17.58 7.54 -2.82
CA VAL A 83 18.74 8.06 -2.10
C VAL A 83 20.01 7.55 -2.75
N SER A 84 20.96 8.43 -3.09
CA SER A 84 22.24 8.00 -3.66
C SER A 84 22.98 7.05 -2.69
N THR A 85 23.62 6.02 -3.26
CA THR A 85 24.42 5.07 -2.49
C THR A 85 25.77 5.67 -2.08
N SER A 86 26.27 6.68 -2.80
CA SER A 86 27.57 7.32 -2.57
C SER A 86 27.47 8.57 -1.68
N ASP A 87 26.40 9.35 -1.79
CA ASP A 87 26.14 10.54 -0.99
C ASP A 87 24.65 10.61 -0.57
N PRO A 88 24.31 10.28 0.69
CA PRO A 88 22.92 10.32 1.16
C PRO A 88 22.25 11.69 1.11
N SER A 89 23.02 12.79 0.99
CA SER A 89 22.44 14.13 0.79
C SER A 89 21.88 14.32 -0.63
N TRP A 90 22.30 13.47 -1.56
CA TRP A 90 21.86 13.44 -2.95
C TRP A 90 20.66 12.52 -3.10
N THR A 91 19.46 13.10 -3.10
CA THR A 91 18.20 12.35 -3.11
C THR A 91 17.24 12.87 -4.16
N ILE A 92 16.69 11.98 -4.99
CA ILE A 92 15.56 12.30 -5.87
C ILE A 92 14.29 12.13 -5.02
N SER A 93 13.82 13.26 -4.48
CA SER A 93 12.63 13.28 -3.62
C SER A 93 11.38 12.93 -4.41
N LEU A 94 10.67 11.90 -3.95
CA LEU A 94 9.37 11.53 -4.51
C LEU A 94 8.22 12.36 -3.94
N GLY A 95 8.50 13.27 -2.99
CA GLY A 95 7.53 14.08 -2.25
C GLY A 95 7.36 13.63 -0.80
N TYR A 96 6.91 14.55 0.05
CA TYR A 96 6.58 14.27 1.46
C TYR A 96 5.46 15.21 1.93
N PHE A 97 4.26 15.06 1.36
CA PHE A 97 3.12 15.87 1.78
C PHE A 97 2.13 15.09 2.65
N MET A 98 1.64 15.78 3.67
CA MET A 98 0.47 15.34 4.43
C MET A 98 -0.78 15.92 3.79
N VAL A 99 -1.64 15.05 3.28
CA VAL A 99 -2.98 15.46 2.86
C VAL A 99 -3.83 15.63 4.09
N HIS A 100 -4.44 16.80 4.23
CA HIS A 100 -5.48 17.06 5.22
C HIS A 100 -6.83 16.86 4.52
N ASP A 101 -7.37 15.67 4.62
CA ASP A 101 -8.71 15.36 4.11
C ASP A 101 -9.73 16.10 5.00
N ALA A 102 -10.22 17.26 4.54
CA ALA A 102 -11.36 17.91 5.18
C ALA A 102 -12.58 16.99 5.02
N ARG A 103 -13.37 16.82 6.10
CA ARG A 103 -14.51 15.89 6.22
C ARG A 103 -15.20 15.60 4.88
N ASP A 104 -14.92 14.43 4.32
CA ASP A 104 -15.67 13.90 3.19
C ASP A 104 -17.12 13.67 3.66
N GLU A 105 -18.10 14.09 2.87
CA GLU A 105 -19.53 13.96 3.19
C GLU A 105 -19.92 12.52 3.51
N ASN A 106 -19.20 11.54 2.93
CA ASN A 106 -19.47 10.12 3.14
C ASN A 106 -18.58 9.46 4.19
N SER A 107 -17.70 10.22 4.87
CA SER A 107 -16.73 9.66 5.84
C SER A 107 -17.37 8.88 6.99
N ASP A 108 -18.63 9.16 7.31
CA ASP A 108 -19.39 8.49 8.37
C ASP A 108 -20.22 7.28 7.88
N SER A 109 -20.25 6.97 6.58
CA SER A 109 -21.04 5.83 6.08
C SER A 109 -20.60 4.52 6.75
N PRO A 110 -21.52 3.66 7.22
CA PRO A 110 -21.15 2.36 7.77
C PRO A 110 -20.58 1.42 6.70
N ASN A 111 -20.89 1.65 5.42
CA ASN A 111 -20.32 0.89 4.31
C ASN A 111 -19.05 1.58 3.80
N LEU A 112 -17.91 0.92 3.95
CA LEU A 112 -16.62 1.43 3.53
C LEU A 112 -16.53 1.66 2.01
N ARG A 113 -17.32 0.94 1.20
CA ARG A 113 -17.39 1.18 -0.25
C ARG A 113 -17.95 2.57 -0.58
N ASP A 114 -18.86 3.09 0.24
CA ASP A 114 -19.48 4.40 0.04
C ASP A 114 -18.54 5.54 0.45
N ARG A 115 -17.52 5.24 1.28
CA ARG A 115 -16.46 6.18 1.68
C ARG A 115 -15.41 6.41 0.58
N GLY A 116 -15.58 5.78 -0.59
CA GLY A 116 -14.62 5.87 -1.69
C GLY A 116 -13.30 5.17 -1.42
N LEU A 117 -13.24 4.26 -0.43
CA LEU A 117 -12.04 3.50 -0.13
C LEU A 117 -11.75 2.43 -1.19
N GLU A 118 -10.46 2.13 -1.34
CA GLU A 118 -9.91 1.17 -2.27
C GLU A 118 -9.55 -0.12 -1.53
N PHE A 119 -9.78 -1.24 -2.20
CA PHE A 119 -9.55 -2.57 -1.65
C PHE A 119 -8.74 -3.41 -2.63
N LEU A 120 -7.92 -4.30 -2.09
CA LEU A 120 -7.09 -5.23 -2.83
C LEU A 120 -7.29 -6.63 -2.28
N THR A 121 -7.49 -7.61 -3.16
CA THR A 121 -7.46 -9.03 -2.81
C THR A 121 -6.03 -9.57 -2.95
N ILE A 122 -5.50 -10.14 -1.88
CA ILE A 122 -4.33 -11.01 -1.89
C ILE A 122 -4.84 -12.44 -2.11
N PRO A 123 -4.49 -13.10 -3.22
CA PRO A 123 -4.94 -14.46 -3.52
C PRO A 123 -4.52 -15.49 -2.45
N ALA A 124 -5.23 -16.62 -2.46
CA ALA A 124 -4.90 -17.80 -1.66
C ALA A 124 -3.65 -18.52 -2.20
N HIS A 125 -3.19 -19.56 -1.50
CA HIS A 125 -2.14 -20.48 -1.98
C HIS A 125 -0.77 -19.86 -2.33
N GLY A 126 -0.47 -18.68 -1.79
CA GLY A 126 0.81 -18.00 -2.03
C GLY A 126 0.95 -17.40 -3.43
N GLU A 127 -0.15 -17.34 -4.19
CA GLU A 127 -0.23 -16.51 -5.39
C GLU A 127 -0.04 -15.02 -5.03
N GLU A 128 0.46 -14.27 -6.00
CA GLU A 128 0.88 -12.88 -5.83
C GLU A 128 -0.10 -11.92 -6.47
N VAL A 129 -0.31 -10.79 -5.81
CA VAL A 129 -0.91 -9.59 -6.40
C VAL A 129 0.14 -8.49 -6.53
N VAL A 130 0.06 -7.74 -7.64
CA VAL A 130 1.05 -6.73 -8.02
C VAL A 130 0.42 -5.34 -8.05
N VAL A 131 1.04 -4.40 -7.36
CA VAL A 131 0.71 -2.98 -7.36
C VAL A 131 1.82 -2.21 -8.08
N VAL A 132 1.47 -1.49 -9.14
CA VAL A 132 2.44 -0.74 -9.95
C VAL A 132 2.25 0.76 -9.72
N HIS A 133 3.32 1.44 -9.32
CA HIS A 133 3.38 2.90 -9.27
C HIS A 133 4.19 3.43 -10.45
N ASP A 134 3.51 4.11 -11.36
CA ASP A 134 4.13 4.73 -12.52
C ASP A 134 4.99 5.93 -12.13
N MET A 135 6.25 5.90 -12.54
CA MET A 135 7.27 6.90 -12.24
C MET A 135 7.92 7.44 -13.51
N PRO A 136 7.16 8.11 -14.40
CA PRO A 136 7.78 8.80 -15.53
C PRO A 136 8.79 9.85 -15.03
N LEU A 137 9.80 10.19 -15.84
CA LEU A 137 10.84 11.15 -15.46
C LEU A 137 10.26 12.48 -14.96
N SER A 138 9.22 12.98 -15.63
CA SER A 138 8.52 14.20 -15.19
C SER A 138 7.97 14.11 -13.77
N ARG A 139 7.54 12.92 -13.35
CA ARG A 139 7.05 12.63 -12.01
C ARG A 139 8.19 12.42 -11.02
N LEU A 140 9.22 11.65 -11.38
CA LEU A 140 10.38 11.38 -10.52
C LEU A 140 11.01 12.67 -9.98
N PHE A 141 11.19 13.67 -10.83
CA PHE A 141 11.82 14.94 -10.46
C PHE A 141 10.84 16.02 -10.00
N LYS A 142 9.52 15.78 -10.03
CA LYS A 142 8.50 16.79 -9.72
C LYS A 142 8.68 17.47 -8.36
N TYR A 143 9.13 16.72 -7.36
CA TYR A 143 9.31 17.19 -5.98
C TYR A 143 10.78 17.22 -5.54
N SER A 144 11.69 16.98 -6.47
CA SER A 144 13.13 16.91 -6.24
C SER A 144 13.78 18.26 -6.50
N SER A 145 14.81 18.60 -5.72
CA SER A 145 15.73 19.69 -6.06
C SER A 145 16.71 19.29 -7.15
N LEU A 146 17.06 17.99 -7.22
CA LEU A 146 17.83 17.43 -8.32
C LEU A 146 16.97 17.42 -9.58
N LYS A 147 17.63 17.68 -10.70
CA LYS A 147 17.08 17.56 -12.04
C LYS A 147 17.72 16.38 -12.75
N LYS A 148 17.09 16.00 -13.85
CA LYS A 148 17.61 14.97 -14.75
C LYS A 148 19.05 15.27 -15.19
N GLU A 149 19.36 16.53 -15.47
CA GLU A 149 20.67 16.97 -15.96
C GLU A 149 21.77 16.89 -14.90
N ASP A 150 21.40 16.79 -13.62
CA ASP A 150 22.35 16.65 -12.52
C ASP A 150 22.82 15.20 -12.34
N LEU A 151 22.15 14.23 -12.96
CA LEU A 151 22.47 12.82 -12.82
C LEU A 151 23.53 12.38 -13.82
N LEU A 152 24.49 11.60 -13.34
CA LEU A 152 25.54 11.00 -14.15
C LEU A 152 25.26 9.52 -14.40
N ARG A 153 25.63 9.06 -15.59
CA ARG A 153 25.56 7.63 -15.93
C ARG A 153 26.40 6.80 -14.96
N GLY A 154 25.82 5.68 -14.51
CA GLY A 154 26.45 4.76 -13.56
C GLY A 154 26.29 5.19 -12.10
N GLU A 155 25.65 6.32 -11.82
CA GLU A 155 25.20 6.63 -10.46
C GLU A 155 24.18 5.60 -10.00
N THR A 156 24.30 5.18 -8.75
CA THR A 156 23.37 4.24 -8.14
C THR A 156 22.59 4.90 -7.02
N PHE A 157 21.30 4.67 -7.04
CA PHE A 157 20.37 5.09 -6.02
C PHE A 157 19.76 3.85 -5.37
N LYS A 158 19.23 4.03 -4.17
CA LYS A 158 18.45 3.01 -3.47
C LYS A 158 17.12 3.58 -3.02
N VAL A 159 16.09 2.74 -3.08
CA VAL A 159 14.73 3.06 -2.66
C VAL A 159 14.23 1.96 -1.73
N ARG A 160 13.36 2.30 -0.80
CA ARG A 160 12.66 1.33 0.06
C ARG A 160 11.25 1.81 0.35
N MET A 161 10.38 0.88 0.73
CA MET A 161 9.09 1.25 1.29
C MET A 161 9.27 1.89 2.67
N HIS A 162 8.47 2.90 2.98
CA HIS A 162 8.41 3.45 4.32
C HIS A 162 7.52 2.55 5.18
N ASP A 163 8.07 2.00 6.27
CA ASP A 163 7.39 1.01 7.13
C ASP A 163 6.00 1.49 7.61
N GLY A 164 5.89 2.78 7.94
CA GLY A 164 4.63 3.43 8.30
C GLY A 164 3.55 3.50 7.21
N PHE A 165 3.83 3.08 5.98
CA PHE A 165 2.85 2.96 4.90
C PHE A 165 2.59 1.49 4.49
N VAL A 166 3.30 0.53 5.09
CA VAL A 166 3.17 -0.90 4.82
C VAL A 166 2.21 -1.50 5.84
N GLY A 167 0.97 -1.75 5.42
CA GLY A 167 -0.06 -2.39 6.24
C GLY A 167 -1.46 -2.08 5.75
N THR A 168 -2.45 -2.24 6.62
CA THR A 168 -3.86 -1.93 6.34
C THR A 168 -4.53 -1.38 7.59
N MET A 169 -5.62 -0.63 7.40
CA MET A 169 -6.51 -0.22 8.48
C MET A 169 -7.76 -1.11 8.60
N TRP A 170 -8.02 -1.98 7.62
CA TRP A 170 -9.16 -2.89 7.59
C TRP A 170 -8.88 -4.10 6.71
N TRP A 171 -9.33 -5.27 7.13
CA TRP A 171 -9.21 -6.47 6.31
C TRP A 171 -10.26 -7.53 6.65
N CYS A 172 -10.49 -8.47 5.73
CA CYS A 172 -11.32 -9.64 5.97
C CYS A 172 -10.91 -10.81 5.07
N TRP A 173 -11.51 -11.98 5.30
CA TRP A 173 -11.40 -13.12 4.40
C TRP A 173 -12.37 -12.99 3.23
N GLY A 174 -11.89 -13.27 2.02
CA GLY A 174 -12.67 -13.26 0.80
C GLY A 174 -12.03 -12.42 -0.30
N ASP A 175 -12.62 -12.50 -1.48
CA ASP A 175 -12.21 -11.81 -2.68
C ASP A 175 -13.18 -10.68 -3.01
N VAL A 176 -12.66 -9.45 -3.09
CA VAL A 176 -13.40 -8.23 -3.44
C VAL A 176 -14.14 -8.35 -4.78
N ASP A 177 -13.58 -9.07 -5.74
CA ASP A 177 -14.15 -9.27 -7.08
C ASP A 177 -14.92 -10.60 -7.20
N GLY A 178 -14.76 -11.48 -6.21
CA GLY A 178 -15.43 -12.76 -6.10
C GLY A 178 -16.57 -12.72 -5.08
N ASN A 179 -16.43 -13.47 -3.98
CA ASN A 179 -17.50 -13.67 -3.01
C ASN A 179 -17.91 -12.42 -2.22
N LEU A 180 -17.10 -11.34 -2.24
CA LEU A 180 -17.39 -10.07 -1.58
C LEU A 180 -17.95 -9.00 -2.53
N LYS A 181 -18.07 -9.28 -3.84
CA LYS A 181 -18.44 -8.30 -4.86
C LYS A 181 -19.77 -7.60 -4.58
N GLU A 182 -20.77 -8.37 -4.17
CA GLU A 182 -22.11 -7.86 -3.83
C GLU A 182 -22.31 -7.64 -2.33
N LYS A 183 -21.25 -7.78 -1.54
CA LYS A 183 -21.28 -7.62 -0.08
C LYS A 183 -20.95 -6.18 0.30
N LYS A 184 -21.60 -5.72 1.38
CA LYS A 184 -21.29 -4.45 2.01
C LYS A 184 -20.14 -4.66 3.00
N LEU A 185 -19.15 -3.77 2.98
CA LEU A 185 -17.98 -3.87 3.86
C LEU A 185 -18.17 -2.92 5.03
N HIS A 186 -18.37 -3.45 6.22
CA HIS A 186 -18.74 -2.63 7.37
C HIS A 186 -17.53 -1.93 7.98
N ALA A 187 -17.69 -0.67 8.40
CA ALA A 187 -16.62 0.14 8.97
C ALA A 187 -16.22 -0.25 10.40
N TRP A 188 -17.14 -0.90 11.13
CA TRP A 188 -16.80 -1.62 12.34
C TRP A 188 -15.92 -2.83 12.01
N GLN A 189 -14.87 -3.03 12.80
CA GLN A 189 -14.00 -4.19 12.74
C GLN A 189 -13.59 -4.58 14.16
N ARG A 190 -13.03 -5.76 14.32
CA ARG A 190 -12.52 -6.21 15.62
C ARG A 190 -11.28 -5.40 16.05
N GLY A 191 -11.09 -5.21 17.35
CA GLY A 191 -9.88 -4.58 17.93
C GLY A 191 -9.78 -3.06 17.82
N MET A 192 -10.25 -2.47 16.71
CA MET A 192 -10.21 -1.04 16.45
C MET A 192 -11.43 -0.64 15.61
N ASN A 193 -11.98 0.57 15.73
CA ASN A 193 -13.02 1.04 14.82
C ASN A 193 -12.45 2.02 13.80
N LEU A 194 -12.72 1.84 12.51
CA LEU A 194 -12.46 2.86 11.49
C LEU A 194 -13.56 3.92 11.54
N GLY A 195 -13.41 4.86 12.48
CA GLY A 195 -14.38 5.91 12.74
C GLY A 195 -15.39 5.53 13.83
N ASN A 196 -16.58 6.12 13.79
CA ASN A 196 -17.57 6.03 14.86
C ASN A 196 -18.66 4.97 14.61
N ALA A 197 -18.42 4.00 13.71
CA ALA A 197 -19.40 2.97 13.41
C ALA A 197 -19.54 1.99 14.60
N GLU A 198 -20.77 1.81 15.07
CA GLU A 198 -21.09 0.81 16.09
C GLU A 198 -21.06 -0.61 15.51
N LYS A 199 -20.86 -1.60 16.38
CA LYS A 199 -20.91 -3.01 15.96
C LYS A 199 -22.36 -3.34 15.55
N PRO A 200 -22.61 -3.80 14.31
CA PRO A 200 -23.94 -4.24 13.93
C PRO A 200 -24.32 -5.52 14.68
N SER A 201 -25.60 -5.69 14.94
CA SER A 201 -26.16 -6.93 15.48
C SER A 201 -26.04 -8.08 14.48
N GLU A 202 -26.12 -9.32 14.96
CA GLU A 202 -26.07 -10.51 14.10
C GLU A 202 -27.22 -10.52 13.09
N GLU A 203 -28.41 -10.10 13.50
CA GLU A 203 -29.60 -9.97 12.64
C GLU A 203 -29.37 -8.95 11.52
N GLU A 204 -28.77 -7.80 11.82
CA GLU A 204 -28.41 -6.79 10.82
C GLU A 204 -27.35 -7.32 9.85
N VAL A 205 -26.36 -8.06 10.35
CA VAL A 205 -25.31 -8.68 9.53
C VAL A 205 -25.91 -9.63 8.51
N GLU A 206 -26.80 -10.52 8.94
CA GLU A 206 -27.46 -11.48 8.05
C GLU A 206 -28.39 -10.80 7.05
N LYS A 207 -29.25 -9.89 7.53
CA LYS A 207 -30.27 -9.21 6.71
C LYS A 207 -29.67 -8.30 5.63
N GLU A 208 -28.62 -7.57 5.98
CA GLU A 208 -28.01 -6.56 5.09
C GLU A 208 -26.80 -7.10 4.32
N GLY A 209 -26.35 -8.33 4.64
CA GLY A 209 -25.19 -8.96 4.01
C GLY A 209 -23.87 -8.27 4.34
N TRP A 210 -23.71 -7.81 5.58
CA TRP A 210 -22.48 -7.15 6.02
C TRP A 210 -21.31 -8.13 6.14
N VAL A 211 -20.14 -7.66 5.76
CA VAL A 211 -18.86 -8.29 6.05
C VAL A 211 -18.12 -7.41 7.05
N LEU A 212 -17.80 -7.97 8.22
CA LEU A 212 -17.11 -7.27 9.28
C LEU A 212 -15.59 -7.42 9.11
N GLY A 213 -14.86 -6.36 9.47
CA GLY A 213 -13.40 -6.42 9.48
C GLY A 213 -12.86 -7.24 10.65
N GLU A 214 -11.74 -7.88 10.41
CA GLU A 214 -10.91 -8.52 11.44
C GLU A 214 -10.01 -7.48 12.13
N ASP A 215 -9.28 -7.90 13.17
CA ASP A 215 -8.37 -6.99 13.87
C ASP A 215 -7.13 -6.74 13.00
N PRO A 216 -6.80 -5.48 12.61
CA PRO A 216 -5.62 -5.20 11.81
C PRO A 216 -4.30 -5.69 12.42
N ALA A 217 -4.22 -5.85 13.75
CA ALA A 217 -3.03 -6.38 14.41
C ALA A 217 -2.77 -7.86 14.06
N GLU A 218 -3.81 -8.62 13.71
CA GLU A 218 -3.70 -10.05 13.39
C GLU A 218 -3.21 -10.32 11.95
N LEU A 219 -3.09 -9.28 11.13
CA LEU A 219 -2.54 -9.35 9.78
C LEU A 219 -1.19 -8.65 9.73
N GLU A 220 -0.12 -9.45 9.74
CA GLU A 220 1.24 -8.94 9.75
C GLU A 220 1.80 -8.79 8.32
N PHE A 221 2.53 -7.71 8.07
CA PHE A 221 3.20 -7.43 6.80
C PHE A 221 4.71 -7.40 7.03
N ILE A 222 5.44 -8.26 6.33
CA ILE A 222 6.90 -8.32 6.36
C ILE A 222 7.46 -7.83 5.04
N ASP A 223 8.23 -6.73 5.10
CA ASP A 223 9.06 -6.31 3.97
C ASP A 223 10.25 -7.27 3.81
N GLN A 224 10.29 -7.97 2.66
CA GLN A 224 11.36 -8.89 2.27
C GLN A 224 12.40 -8.25 1.35
N SER A 225 12.19 -7.00 0.92
CA SER A 225 13.06 -6.31 -0.04
C SER A 225 14.14 -5.46 0.62
N GLY A 226 13.80 -4.74 1.69
CA GLY A 226 14.73 -3.76 2.27
C GLY A 226 15.03 -2.63 1.29
N TRP A 227 16.31 -2.43 0.95
CA TRP A 227 16.72 -1.44 -0.04
C TRP A 227 16.85 -2.09 -1.42
N VAL A 228 16.20 -1.50 -2.41
CA VAL A 228 16.31 -1.87 -3.83
C VAL A 228 17.19 -0.85 -4.53
N GLU A 229 18.23 -1.33 -5.21
CA GLU A 229 19.16 -0.47 -5.96
C GLU A 229 18.68 -0.23 -7.40
N VAL A 230 18.98 0.97 -7.91
CA VAL A 230 18.64 1.43 -9.26
C VAL A 230 19.85 2.16 -9.82
N GLU A 231 20.35 1.72 -10.97
CA GLU A 231 21.45 2.37 -11.69
C GLU A 231 20.91 3.35 -12.74
N VAL A 232 21.51 4.53 -12.82
CA VAL A 232 21.21 5.53 -13.85
C VAL A 232 21.87 5.14 -15.17
N THR A 233 21.07 5.04 -16.22
CA THR A 233 21.53 4.77 -17.59
C THR A 233 21.16 5.90 -18.55
N GLU A 234 21.80 5.92 -19.72
CA GLU A 234 21.40 6.81 -20.82
C GLU A 234 19.98 6.54 -21.31
#